data_AF-A0A2W5FM30-F1
#
_entry.id   AF-A0A2W5FM30-F1
#
_cell.length_a   1.000
_cell.length_b   1.000
_cell.length_c   1.000
_cell.angle_alpha   90.00
_cell.angle_beta   90.00
_cell.angle_gamma   90.00
#
_symmetry.space_group_name_H-M   'P 1'
#
loop_
_entity.id
_entity.type
_entity.pdbx_description
1 polymer ?
#
loop_
_entity_poly.entity_id
_entity_poly.type
_entity_poly.pdbx_seq_one_letter_code
_entity_poly.pdbx_strand_id
1 'polypeptide(L)'
;MIKDTGPTATNADIRISPIENCRFAYTINNMQPVLCSWISDQPLFFNDCEIEEEEDILDDPIFKALEKDIASLRHKTDAYEKISKEFIEPLEIKSLRFLADAEFISAPYAKEAQNSCEELIKNSRFASMLYSFAQIHGVSFQETAQVADVFYDREASCILVRPDLDNAAKTLLIARELRRVWQHRNGAGMHPLMLHPDHAVVVNRAQLADLTISMIRTAWELQLAGEKEAWTRIENSTMADLGRAFAREACSDFRSLNSGKASIACFESWFLSERCRKADRGLIQQMLADYQGYVSADNAEASRSITFDLLSALGKVPFGDNYLAKCANQILADTVFTEVRDRSNANFLWFIKFERSFRDGEAEIAQEQKKTTGHSHVQKTKLSQREETRPSATVISLPVRTEAAAQVKQANGRAADIVLFIPPVE
;
A
#
# COMPACT_ATOMS: atom_id res chain seq x y z
N MET A 1 26.08 -16.70 43.76
CA MET A 1 25.16 -17.34 44.73
C MET A 1 23.92 -16.45 44.86
N ILE A 2 23.01 -16.55 43.90
CA ILE A 2 21.64 -16.03 43.98
C ILE A 2 20.77 -17.24 43.60
N LYS A 3 19.88 -17.62 44.51
CA LYS A 3 19.08 -18.84 44.43
C LYS A 3 17.92 -18.61 43.47
N ASP A 4 17.82 -19.46 42.46
CA ASP A 4 16.57 -19.72 41.75
C ASP A 4 15.59 -20.40 42.69
N THR A 5 14.54 -19.68 43.06
CA THR A 5 13.31 -20.26 43.58
C THR A 5 12.20 -19.85 42.63
N GLY A 6 11.83 -20.73 41.70
CA GLY A 6 10.50 -20.68 41.11
C GLY A 6 9.45 -20.93 42.20
N PRO A 7 8.26 -20.33 42.09
CA PRO A 7 7.09 -21.08 42.52
C PRO A 7 5.85 -20.79 41.65
N THR A 8 5.21 -21.90 41.25
CA THR A 8 3.77 -22.19 41.39
C THR A 8 2.72 -21.21 40.87
N ALA A 9 1.81 -21.79 40.09
CA ALA A 9 0.45 -21.35 39.84
C ALA A 9 -0.19 -20.58 41.01
N THR A 10 -0.42 -19.29 40.79
CA THR A 10 -1.47 -18.53 41.47
C THR A 10 -2.21 -17.72 40.42
N ASN A 11 -3.54 -17.81 40.42
CA ASN A 11 -4.44 -16.87 39.75
C ASN A 11 -4.13 -15.47 40.29
N ALA A 12 -3.23 -14.76 39.62
CA ALA A 12 -2.97 -13.36 39.91
C ALA A 12 -3.94 -12.55 39.04
N ASP A 13 -4.97 -11.99 39.65
CA ASP A 13 -5.77 -10.93 39.03
C ASP A 13 -4.81 -9.81 38.58
N ILE A 14 -4.67 -9.65 37.26
CA ILE A 14 -3.88 -8.57 36.67
C ILE A 14 -4.65 -7.27 36.88
N ARG A 15 -4.31 -6.53 37.94
CA ARG A 15 -4.81 -5.17 38.15
C ARG A 15 -4.00 -4.20 37.29
N ILE A 16 -4.60 -3.79 36.16
CA ILE A 16 -4.07 -2.72 35.31
C ILE A 16 -4.39 -1.38 35.97
N SER A 17 -3.43 -0.80 36.68
CA SER A 17 -3.51 0.59 37.13
C SER A 17 -2.89 1.52 36.07
N PRO A 18 -3.52 2.68 35.75
CA PRO A 18 -2.92 3.64 34.84
C PRO A 18 -1.64 4.21 35.44
N ILE A 19 -0.53 4.07 34.70
CA ILE A 19 0.78 4.64 35.06
C ILE A 19 0.90 5.99 34.36
N GLU A 20 1.14 7.06 35.11
CA GLU A 20 1.38 8.39 34.53
C GLU A 20 2.60 8.33 33.59
N ASN A 21 2.44 8.83 32.36
CA ASN A 21 3.37 8.81 31.23
C ASN A 21 3.44 7.54 30.35
N CYS A 22 2.58 6.55 30.53
CA CYS A 22 2.44 5.43 29.59
C CYS A 22 1.35 5.71 28.54
N ARG A 23 1.71 5.86 27.26
CA ARG A 23 0.73 6.10 26.17
C ARG A 23 0.13 4.82 25.57
N PHE A 24 0.82 3.68 25.65
CA PHE A 24 0.30 2.39 25.20
C PHE A 24 1.03 1.24 25.90
N ALA A 25 0.32 0.15 26.19
CA ALA A 25 0.89 -1.07 26.75
C ALA A 25 0.38 -2.27 25.95
N TYR A 26 1.28 -3.18 25.57
CA TYR A 26 0.92 -4.49 25.01
C TYR A 26 1.69 -5.59 25.73
N THR A 27 1.14 -6.80 25.71
CA THR A 27 1.69 -7.98 26.38
C THR A 27 2.31 -8.91 25.36
N ILE A 28 3.56 -9.32 25.60
CA ILE A 28 4.16 -10.49 24.93
C ILE A 28 4.11 -11.63 25.94
N ASN A 29 3.54 -12.77 25.58
CA ASN A 29 3.46 -13.99 26.41
C ASN A 29 2.85 -13.80 27.81
N ASN A 30 1.73 -13.06 27.94
CA ASN A 30 1.03 -12.82 29.22
C ASN A 30 1.89 -12.21 30.34
N MET A 31 3.02 -11.58 30.01
CA MET A 31 3.79 -10.74 30.93
C MET A 31 3.73 -9.27 30.49
N GLN A 32 3.60 -8.34 31.44
CA GLN A 32 3.36 -6.91 31.22
C GLN A 32 4.36 -6.05 32.03
N PRO A 33 4.75 -4.83 31.59
CA PRO A 33 4.89 -4.31 30.22
C PRO A 33 6.35 -3.93 29.88
N VAL A 34 6.70 -3.95 28.59
CA VAL A 34 7.89 -3.26 28.07
C VAL A 34 7.56 -1.78 27.94
N LEU A 35 8.38 -0.92 28.55
CA LEU A 35 8.26 0.54 28.44
C LEU A 35 8.75 0.97 27.05
N CYS A 36 7.88 1.52 26.22
CA CYS A 36 8.29 2.23 25.01
C CYS A 36 7.70 3.63 25.03
N SER A 37 8.56 4.63 25.22
CA SER A 37 8.18 6.05 25.24
C SER A 37 8.35 6.74 23.88
N TRP A 38 8.92 6.07 22.88
CA TRP A 38 9.33 6.70 21.62
C TRP A 38 8.85 5.88 20.42
N ILE A 39 7.78 6.34 19.76
CA ILE A 39 7.40 5.92 18.42
C ILE A 39 7.58 7.14 17.51
N SER A 40 8.62 7.09 16.68
CA SER A 40 8.81 7.98 15.53
C SER A 40 8.40 7.24 14.26
N ASP A 41 8.03 7.99 13.23
CA ASP A 41 7.57 7.56 11.89
C ASP A 41 8.63 6.77 11.10
N GLN A 42 9.82 6.56 11.69
CA GLN A 42 10.94 5.82 11.12
C GLN A 42 11.42 4.77 12.13
N PRO A 43 11.66 3.50 11.71
CA PRO A 43 12.15 2.48 12.62
C PRO A 43 13.61 2.80 13.02
N LEU A 44 13.82 3.00 14.32
CA LEU A 44 15.13 3.17 14.95
C LEU A 44 15.89 1.83 14.94
N PHE A 45 16.64 1.57 13.87
CA PHE A 45 17.66 0.50 13.82
C PHE A 45 19.09 1.06 13.87
N PHE A 46 19.27 2.26 14.39
CA PHE A 46 20.59 2.88 14.54
C PHE A 46 20.77 3.36 15.98
N ASN A 47 21.10 2.42 16.87
CA ASN A 47 21.59 2.74 18.22
C ASN A 47 22.89 1.99 18.55
N ASP A 48 23.68 1.65 17.52
CA ASP A 48 25.09 1.23 17.68
C ASP A 48 26.07 2.39 17.47
N CYS A 49 25.61 3.63 17.66
CA CYS A 49 26.50 4.75 17.92
C CYS A 49 26.46 5.00 19.41
N GLU A 50 27.54 4.66 20.11
CA GLU A 50 27.82 5.18 21.45
C GLU A 50 27.80 6.71 21.33
N ILE A 51 26.71 7.33 21.77
CA ILE A 51 26.65 8.77 21.94
C ILE A 51 27.47 9.02 23.21
N GLU A 52 28.72 9.44 23.03
CA GLU A 52 29.49 10.05 24.11
C GLU A 52 28.64 11.19 24.69
N GLU A 53 28.34 11.09 25.98
CA GLU A 53 27.65 12.14 26.74
C GLU A 53 28.58 13.37 26.81
N GLU A 54 28.59 14.19 25.75
CA GLU A 54 29.22 15.50 25.75
C GLU A 54 28.37 16.46 26.60
N GLU A 55 28.70 16.54 27.90
CA GLU A 55 28.14 17.51 28.87
C GLU A 55 28.46 18.99 28.53
N ASP A 56 29.15 19.31 27.43
CA ASP A 56 29.57 20.67 27.06
C ASP A 56 28.68 21.38 26.01
N ILE A 57 27.56 20.77 25.57
CA ILE A 57 26.68 21.34 24.52
C ILE A 57 25.95 22.63 24.98
N LEU A 58 25.90 22.92 26.29
CA LEU A 58 25.21 24.10 26.83
C LEU A 58 25.91 25.44 26.53
N ASP A 59 27.18 25.43 26.11
CA ASP A 59 27.94 26.65 25.79
C ASP A 59 28.12 26.91 24.28
N ASP A 60 27.47 26.11 23.43
CA ASP A 60 27.54 26.26 21.97
C ASP A 60 26.99 27.63 21.54
N PRO A 61 27.76 28.47 20.82
CA PRO A 61 27.29 29.73 20.25
C PRO A 61 26.02 29.58 19.39
N ILE A 62 25.76 28.38 18.86
CA ILE A 62 24.51 28.05 18.13
C ILE A 62 23.30 28.05 19.08
N PHE A 63 23.42 27.48 20.27
CA PHE A 63 22.34 27.47 21.26
C PHE A 63 22.03 28.89 21.77
N LYS A 64 23.06 29.70 22.02
CA LYS A 64 22.89 31.12 22.40
C LYS A 64 22.23 31.96 21.29
N ALA A 65 22.53 31.65 20.03
CA ALA A 65 21.83 32.26 18.88
C ALA A 65 20.36 31.83 18.82
N LEU A 66 20.09 30.55 19.08
CA LEU A 66 18.73 30.00 19.11
C LEU A 66 17.88 30.60 20.23
N GLU A 67 18.44 30.78 21.44
CA GLU A 67 17.75 31.44 22.55
C GLU A 67 17.38 32.89 22.23
N LYS A 68 18.27 33.61 21.55
CA LYS A 68 18.01 34.97 21.07
C LYS A 68 16.88 35.02 20.05
N ASP A 69 16.83 34.05 19.14
CA ASP A 69 15.77 33.93 18.14
C ASP A 69 14.43 33.55 18.78
N ILE A 70 14.44 32.64 19.76
CA ILE A 70 13.25 32.28 20.56
C ILE A 70 12.73 33.50 21.32
N ALA A 71 13.60 34.28 21.94
CA ALA A 71 13.21 35.51 22.63
C ALA A 71 12.63 36.56 21.66
N SER A 72 13.22 36.69 20.46
CA SER A 72 12.69 37.56 19.41
C SER A 72 11.30 37.11 18.93
N LEU A 73 11.10 35.80 18.75
CA LEU A 73 9.83 35.23 18.36
C LEU A 73 8.76 35.39 19.43
N ARG A 74 9.11 35.24 20.71
CA ARG A 74 8.20 35.53 21.82
C ARG A 74 7.76 36.98 21.82
N HIS A 75 8.69 37.92 21.67
CA HIS A 75 8.35 39.35 21.58
C HIS A 75 7.43 39.66 20.38
N LYS A 76 7.66 39.02 19.23
CA LYS A 76 6.74 39.16 18.07
C LYS A 76 5.37 38.58 18.38
N THR A 77 5.32 37.42 19.04
CA THR A 77 4.06 36.76 19.44
C THR A 77 3.28 37.63 20.40
N ASP A 78 3.94 38.20 21.41
CA ASP A 78 3.32 39.12 22.38
C ASP A 78 2.82 40.41 21.70
N ALA A 79 3.55 40.92 20.71
CA ALA A 79 3.11 42.06 19.92
C ALA A 79 1.86 41.73 19.08
N TYR A 80 1.82 40.55 18.44
CA TYR A 80 0.61 40.07 17.75
C TYR A 80 -0.55 39.85 18.71
N GLU A 81 -0.30 39.32 19.89
CA GLU A 81 -1.34 39.10 20.90
C GLU A 81 -1.90 40.44 21.40
N LYS A 82 -1.04 41.44 21.61
CA LYS A 82 -1.47 42.80 21.96
C LYS A 82 -2.35 43.41 20.87
N ILE A 83 -1.94 43.32 19.61
CA ILE A 83 -2.76 43.77 18.46
C ILE A 83 -4.07 42.98 18.41
N SER A 84 -4.05 41.67 18.62
CA SER A 84 -5.26 40.83 18.60
C SER A 84 -6.27 41.22 19.68
N LYS A 85 -5.78 41.68 20.84
CA LYS A 85 -6.62 42.19 21.95
C LYS A 85 -7.22 43.57 21.63
N GLU A 86 -6.55 44.38 20.81
CA GLU A 86 -7.08 45.66 20.31
C GLU A 86 -8.14 45.46 19.22
N PHE A 87 -8.11 44.32 18.50
CA PHE A 87 -9.06 43.93 17.46
C PHE A 87 -10.21 43.03 17.95
N ILE A 88 -10.61 43.13 19.23
CA ILE A 88 -11.81 42.43 19.72
C ILE A 88 -13.05 43.17 19.22
N GLU A 89 -13.49 42.83 18.00
CA GLU A 89 -14.78 43.30 17.50
C GLU A 89 -15.92 42.78 18.40
N PRO A 90 -16.93 43.63 18.70
CA PRO A 90 -18.14 43.21 19.37
C PRO A 90 -18.77 41.97 18.72
N LEU A 91 -19.28 41.06 19.54
CA LEU A 91 -19.86 39.78 19.09
C LEU A 91 -20.95 39.97 18.02
N GLU A 92 -21.72 41.05 18.14
CA GLU A 92 -22.78 41.41 17.21
C GLU A 92 -22.25 41.69 15.79
N ILE A 93 -21.12 42.40 15.68
CA ILE A 93 -20.49 42.71 14.38
C ILE A 93 -19.91 41.43 13.75
N LYS A 94 -19.31 40.55 14.58
CA LYS A 94 -18.82 39.24 14.13
C LYS A 94 -19.96 38.37 13.60
N SER A 95 -21.10 38.35 14.29
CA SER A 95 -22.27 37.59 13.87
C SER A 95 -22.87 38.12 12.57
N LEU A 96 -22.92 39.46 12.39
CA LEU A 96 -23.41 40.08 11.15
C LEU A 96 -22.49 39.80 9.97
N ARG A 97 -21.16 39.89 10.16
CA ARG A 97 -20.19 39.52 9.13
C ARG A 97 -20.26 38.03 8.79
N PHE A 98 -20.36 37.17 9.81
CA PHE A 98 -20.53 35.74 9.59
C PHE A 98 -21.82 35.44 8.81
N LEU A 99 -22.92 36.13 9.07
CA LEU A 99 -24.16 35.96 8.30
C LEU A 99 -24.02 36.45 6.85
N ALA A 100 -23.32 37.57 6.62
CA ALA A 100 -23.02 38.07 5.28
C ALA A 100 -22.10 37.11 4.50
N ASP A 101 -21.07 36.56 5.17
CA ASP A 101 -20.17 35.57 4.59
C ASP A 101 -20.87 34.21 4.42
N ALA A 102 -21.79 33.85 5.31
CA ALA A 102 -22.59 32.63 5.20
C ALA A 102 -23.45 32.67 3.95
N GLU A 103 -24.00 33.83 3.56
CA GLU A 103 -24.70 33.99 2.29
C GLU A 103 -23.78 33.75 1.09
N PHE A 104 -22.52 34.24 1.14
CA PHE A 104 -21.52 33.95 0.11
C PHE A 104 -21.10 32.46 0.07
N ILE A 105 -20.92 31.82 1.23
CA ILE A 105 -20.51 30.42 1.36
C ILE A 105 -21.67 29.46 0.99
N SER A 106 -22.91 29.84 1.30
CA SER A 106 -24.11 29.04 1.05
C SER A 106 -24.76 29.32 -0.30
N ALA A 107 -24.37 30.40 -0.98
CA ALA A 107 -24.79 30.65 -2.35
C ALA A 107 -24.38 29.46 -3.23
N PRO A 108 -25.35 28.77 -3.87
CA PRO A 108 -25.01 27.70 -4.80
C PRO A 108 -24.14 28.30 -5.92
N TYR A 109 -22.97 27.73 -6.12
CA TYR A 109 -22.05 28.11 -7.19
C TYR A 109 -22.71 27.83 -8.55
N ALA A 110 -23.48 28.79 -9.05
CA ALA A 110 -24.10 28.75 -10.37
C ALA A 110 -23.10 29.33 -11.36
N LYS A 111 -22.14 28.53 -11.82
CA LYS A 111 -21.33 28.87 -12.99
C LYS A 111 -21.92 28.19 -14.22
N GLU A 112 -22.13 28.98 -15.25
CA GLU A 112 -22.64 28.56 -16.55
C GLU A 112 -21.66 27.61 -17.28
N ALA A 113 -22.28 26.65 -17.98
CA ALA A 113 -21.78 25.79 -19.05
C ALA A 113 -20.85 24.62 -18.69
N GLN A 114 -21.51 23.60 -18.13
CA GLN A 114 -21.14 22.17 -18.03
C GLN A 114 -20.82 21.49 -19.39
N ASN A 115 -20.91 22.20 -20.52
CA ASN A 115 -20.86 21.59 -21.87
C ASN A 115 -19.45 21.47 -22.45
N SER A 116 -18.48 22.28 -22.00
CA SER A 116 -17.16 22.34 -22.66
C SER A 116 -16.36 21.03 -22.55
N CYS A 117 -16.34 20.39 -21.37
CA CYS A 117 -15.56 19.15 -21.17
C CYS A 117 -16.19 17.94 -21.88
N GLU A 118 -17.53 17.84 -21.91
CA GLU A 118 -18.20 16.75 -22.62
C GLU A 118 -17.99 16.84 -24.14
N GLU A 119 -18.03 18.04 -24.69
CA GLU A 119 -17.71 18.29 -26.10
C GLU A 119 -16.25 17.92 -26.41
N LEU A 120 -15.31 18.30 -25.55
CA LEU A 120 -13.90 17.91 -25.68
C LEU A 120 -13.73 16.38 -25.65
N ILE A 121 -14.38 15.68 -24.72
CA ILE A 121 -14.31 14.21 -24.63
C ILE A 121 -14.81 13.55 -25.92
N LYS A 122 -15.85 14.10 -26.55
CA LYS A 122 -16.41 13.58 -27.80
C LYS A 122 -15.45 13.69 -28.99
N ASN A 123 -14.47 14.61 -28.94
CA ASN A 123 -13.45 14.76 -29.99
C ASN A 123 -12.41 13.62 -29.99
N SER A 124 -12.19 12.94 -28.86
CA SER A 124 -11.42 11.70 -28.83
C SER A 124 -12.35 10.52 -29.11
N ARG A 125 -12.04 9.73 -30.14
CA ARG A 125 -12.80 8.52 -30.48
C ARG A 125 -12.83 7.55 -29.29
N PHE A 126 -11.69 7.35 -28.63
CA PHE A 126 -11.57 6.46 -27.49
C PHE A 126 -12.41 6.93 -26.29
N ALA A 127 -12.26 8.20 -25.89
CA ALA A 127 -12.99 8.72 -24.75
C ALA A 127 -14.50 8.85 -25.02
N SER A 128 -14.89 9.21 -26.25
CA SER A 128 -16.27 9.23 -26.72
C SER A 128 -16.96 7.87 -26.61
N MET A 129 -16.26 6.78 -26.96
CA MET A 129 -16.79 5.42 -26.81
C MET A 129 -16.94 5.02 -25.34
N LEU A 130 -15.99 5.37 -24.47
CA LEU A 130 -16.10 5.13 -23.04
C LEU A 130 -17.25 5.94 -22.42
N TYR A 131 -17.43 7.18 -22.86
CA TYR A 131 -18.54 8.05 -22.44
C TYR A 131 -19.88 7.45 -22.86
N SER A 132 -20.01 7.04 -24.12
CA SER A 132 -21.22 6.37 -24.64
C SER A 132 -21.53 5.07 -23.87
N PHE A 133 -20.50 4.29 -23.53
CA PHE A 133 -20.63 3.11 -22.70
C PHE A 133 -21.14 3.45 -21.29
N ALA A 134 -20.59 4.49 -20.66
CA ALA A 134 -21.04 4.94 -19.35
C ALA A 134 -22.51 5.39 -19.38
N GLN A 135 -22.94 6.10 -20.43
CA GLN A 135 -24.33 6.49 -20.63
C GLN A 135 -25.28 5.30 -20.77
N ILE A 136 -24.90 4.27 -21.55
CA ILE A 136 -25.69 3.03 -21.70
C ILE A 136 -25.88 2.34 -20.33
N HIS A 137 -24.88 2.42 -19.46
CA HIS A 137 -24.93 1.87 -18.11
C HIS A 137 -25.52 2.82 -17.05
N GLY A 138 -26.17 3.91 -17.47
CA GLY A 138 -26.88 4.84 -16.60
C GLY A 138 -25.97 5.66 -15.69
N VAL A 139 -24.70 5.86 -16.04
CA VAL A 139 -23.77 6.66 -15.24
C VAL A 139 -24.01 8.15 -15.48
N SER A 140 -24.30 8.89 -14.40
CA SER A 140 -24.54 10.34 -14.44
C SER A 140 -23.29 11.15 -14.08
N PHE A 141 -23.24 12.42 -14.52
CA PHE A 141 -22.16 13.36 -14.17
C PHE A 141 -22.70 14.41 -13.22
N GLN A 142 -21.99 14.63 -12.10
CA GLN A 142 -22.36 15.65 -11.12
C GLN A 142 -21.13 16.44 -10.71
N GLU A 143 -21.23 17.76 -10.69
CA GLU A 143 -20.15 18.59 -10.15
C GLU A 143 -20.34 18.75 -8.64
N THR A 144 -19.27 18.53 -7.87
CA THR A 144 -19.30 18.71 -6.41
C THR A 144 -17.94 19.11 -5.89
N ALA A 145 -17.92 20.06 -4.94
CA ALA A 145 -16.69 20.45 -4.25
C ALA A 145 -16.27 19.46 -3.14
N GLN A 146 -17.07 18.42 -2.88
CA GLN A 146 -16.81 17.44 -1.81
C GLN A 146 -15.76 16.39 -2.18
N VAL A 147 -15.40 16.28 -3.46
CA VAL A 147 -14.38 15.33 -3.93
C VAL A 147 -13.03 16.00 -4.11
N ALA A 148 -11.94 15.26 -3.87
CA ALA A 148 -10.59 15.77 -4.01
C ALA A 148 -10.22 16.07 -5.47
N ASP A 149 -10.70 15.28 -6.44
CA ASP A 149 -10.43 15.48 -7.87
C ASP A 149 -11.63 15.07 -8.75
N VAL A 150 -11.62 13.88 -9.35
CA VAL A 150 -12.76 13.31 -10.07
C VAL A 150 -12.90 11.86 -9.62
N PHE A 151 -14.08 11.49 -9.16
CA PHE A 151 -14.29 10.21 -8.50
C PHE A 151 -15.51 9.50 -9.07
N TYR A 152 -15.35 8.23 -9.45
CA TYR A 152 -16.48 7.37 -9.79
C TYR A 152 -17.01 6.64 -8.57
N ASP A 153 -18.26 6.96 -8.20
CA ASP A 153 -19.03 6.23 -7.21
C ASP A 153 -19.73 5.02 -7.86
N ARG A 154 -19.35 3.83 -7.42
CA ARG A 154 -19.89 2.56 -7.92
C ARG A 154 -21.33 2.32 -7.49
N GLU A 155 -21.70 2.76 -6.28
CA GLU A 155 -23.02 2.53 -5.69
C GLU A 155 -24.04 3.50 -6.29
N ALA A 156 -23.71 4.80 -6.27
CA ALA A 156 -24.57 5.83 -6.86
C ALA A 156 -24.54 5.84 -8.40
N SER A 157 -23.61 5.10 -9.03
CA SER A 157 -23.39 5.11 -10.48
C SER A 157 -23.25 6.55 -11.02
N CYS A 158 -22.40 7.34 -10.39
CA CYS A 158 -22.14 8.72 -10.80
C CYS A 158 -20.64 9.03 -10.83
N ILE A 159 -20.24 9.89 -11.77
CA ILE A 159 -18.91 10.48 -11.81
C ILE A 159 -19.03 11.89 -11.21
N LEU A 160 -18.39 12.06 -10.05
CA LEU A 160 -18.31 13.30 -9.32
C LEU A 160 -17.09 14.10 -9.80
N VAL A 161 -17.30 15.32 -10.28
CA VAL A 161 -16.24 16.18 -10.83
C VAL A 161 -16.07 17.41 -9.96
N ARG A 162 -14.83 17.72 -9.54
CA ARG A 162 -14.56 18.95 -8.81
C ARG A 162 -14.65 20.17 -9.75
N PRO A 163 -15.47 21.19 -9.42
CA PRO A 163 -15.79 22.27 -10.36
C PRO A 163 -14.65 23.27 -10.62
N ASP A 164 -13.71 23.39 -9.68
CA ASP A 164 -12.57 24.34 -9.68
C ASP A 164 -11.39 23.92 -10.59
N LEU A 165 -11.41 22.69 -11.12
CA LEU A 165 -10.34 22.15 -11.95
C LEU A 165 -10.30 22.84 -13.33
N ASP A 166 -9.10 22.98 -13.89
CA ASP A 166 -8.93 23.44 -15.28
C ASP A 166 -9.50 22.42 -16.26
N ASN A 167 -9.98 22.89 -17.43
CA ASN A 167 -10.64 22.03 -18.42
C ASN A 167 -9.74 20.87 -18.90
N ALA A 168 -8.44 21.10 -19.03
CA ALA A 168 -7.48 20.07 -19.41
C ALA A 168 -7.40 18.97 -18.32
N ALA A 169 -7.23 19.36 -17.04
CA ALA A 169 -7.25 18.39 -15.93
C ALA A 169 -8.60 17.69 -15.79
N LYS A 170 -9.73 18.40 -15.88
CA LYS A 170 -11.08 17.81 -15.87
C LYS A 170 -11.21 16.75 -16.95
N THR A 171 -10.82 17.06 -18.19
CA THR A 171 -10.91 16.13 -19.33
C THR A 171 -10.11 14.86 -19.09
N LEU A 172 -8.85 14.99 -18.64
CA LEU A 172 -8.00 13.84 -18.35
C LEU A 172 -8.55 12.98 -17.20
N LEU A 173 -8.99 13.61 -16.11
CA LEU A 173 -9.50 12.91 -14.94
C LEU A 173 -10.88 12.28 -15.18
N ILE A 174 -11.72 12.88 -16.02
CA ILE A 174 -12.96 12.24 -16.49
C ILE A 174 -12.62 11.03 -17.36
N ALA A 175 -11.64 11.10 -18.27
CA ALA A 175 -11.20 9.95 -19.06
C ALA A 175 -10.67 8.80 -18.19
N ARG A 176 -10.02 9.12 -17.07
CA ARG A 176 -9.61 8.16 -16.02
C ARG A 176 -10.83 7.46 -15.43
N GLU A 177 -11.82 8.21 -14.96
CA GLU A 177 -12.99 7.63 -14.29
C GLU A 177 -13.95 6.92 -15.26
N LEU A 178 -14.09 7.39 -16.50
CA LEU A 178 -14.77 6.66 -17.57
C LEU A 178 -14.13 5.28 -17.81
N ARG A 179 -12.80 5.20 -17.76
CA ARG A 179 -12.11 3.91 -17.83
C ARG A 179 -12.37 3.06 -16.58
N ARG A 180 -12.49 3.67 -15.40
CA ARG A 180 -12.85 2.94 -14.18
C ARG A 180 -14.26 2.34 -14.26
N VAL A 181 -15.22 3.07 -14.85
CA VAL A 181 -16.57 2.54 -15.16
C VAL A 181 -16.46 1.31 -16.07
N TRP A 182 -15.65 1.41 -17.13
CA TRP A 182 -15.42 0.29 -18.04
C TRP A 182 -14.84 -0.94 -17.32
N GLN A 183 -13.82 -0.74 -16.47
CA GLN A 183 -13.25 -1.82 -15.67
C GLN A 183 -14.31 -2.46 -14.77
N HIS A 184 -15.09 -1.66 -14.06
CA HIS A 184 -16.14 -2.15 -13.16
C HIS A 184 -17.19 -2.99 -13.90
N ARG A 185 -17.78 -2.46 -14.99
CA ARG A 185 -18.87 -3.14 -15.71
C ARG A 185 -18.41 -4.39 -16.47
N ASN A 186 -17.14 -4.47 -16.86
CA ASN A 186 -16.57 -5.64 -17.53
C ASN A 186 -15.89 -6.65 -16.56
N GLY A 187 -16.05 -6.48 -15.25
CA GLY A 187 -15.50 -7.39 -14.24
C GLY A 187 -13.99 -7.26 -13.99
N ALA A 188 -13.29 -6.35 -14.68
CA ALA A 188 -11.87 -6.06 -14.45
C ALA A 188 -11.61 -5.14 -13.25
N GLY A 189 -12.65 -4.50 -12.70
CA GLY A 189 -12.61 -3.57 -11.57
C GLY A 189 -12.75 -4.21 -10.19
N MET A 190 -12.41 -5.50 -10.06
CA MET A 190 -12.43 -6.23 -8.78
C MET A 190 -11.54 -5.54 -7.75
N HIS A 191 -11.97 -5.54 -6.47
CA HIS A 191 -11.17 -4.98 -5.39
C HIS A 191 -9.91 -5.84 -5.17
N PRO A 192 -8.68 -5.28 -5.24
CA PRO A 192 -7.46 -6.09 -5.18
C PRO A 192 -7.32 -6.93 -3.90
N LEU A 193 -7.86 -6.46 -2.78
CA LEU A 193 -7.82 -7.14 -1.48
C LEU A 193 -8.62 -8.46 -1.41
N MET A 194 -9.37 -8.80 -2.47
CA MET A 194 -10.02 -10.11 -2.61
C MET A 194 -9.05 -11.22 -3.04
N LEU A 195 -7.82 -10.86 -3.43
CA LEU A 195 -6.80 -11.79 -3.91
C LEU A 195 -5.73 -12.02 -2.86
N HIS A 196 -4.96 -13.10 -3.02
CA HIS A 196 -3.74 -13.32 -2.26
C HIS A 196 -2.81 -12.08 -2.35
N PRO A 197 -2.10 -11.67 -1.26
CA PRO A 197 -1.37 -10.40 -1.21
C PRO A 197 -0.42 -10.12 -2.38
N ASP A 198 0.33 -11.13 -2.84
CA ASP A 198 1.23 -10.98 -3.99
C ASP A 198 0.47 -10.62 -5.28
N HIS A 199 -0.68 -11.25 -5.50
CA HIS A 199 -1.53 -11.01 -6.67
C HIS A 199 -2.33 -9.72 -6.54
N ALA A 200 -2.75 -9.36 -5.33
CA ALA A 200 -3.41 -8.10 -5.04
C ALA A 200 -2.54 -6.90 -5.44
N VAL A 201 -1.23 -6.95 -5.14
CA VAL A 201 -0.27 -5.91 -5.55
C VAL A 201 -0.22 -5.77 -7.07
N VAL A 202 -0.09 -6.89 -7.79
CA VAL A 202 -0.02 -6.89 -9.26
C VAL A 202 -1.30 -6.34 -9.89
N VAL A 203 -2.46 -6.79 -9.41
CA VAL A 203 -3.76 -6.31 -9.92
C VAL A 203 -3.96 -4.83 -9.66
N ASN A 204 -3.64 -4.35 -8.46
CA ASN A 204 -3.76 -2.94 -8.12
C ASN A 204 -2.87 -2.08 -9.02
N ARG A 205 -1.60 -2.46 -9.20
CA ARG A 205 -0.67 -1.79 -10.12
C ARG A 205 -1.22 -1.78 -11.55
N ALA A 206 -1.67 -2.92 -12.05
CA ALA A 206 -2.19 -3.05 -13.40
C ALA A 206 -3.42 -2.18 -13.63
N GLN A 207 -4.38 -2.17 -12.69
CA GLN A 207 -5.58 -1.33 -12.75
C GLN A 207 -5.20 0.16 -12.80
N LEU A 208 -4.28 0.62 -11.94
CA LEU A 208 -3.82 2.01 -11.93
C LEU A 208 -3.05 2.39 -13.21
N ALA A 209 -2.25 1.48 -13.74
CA ALA A 209 -1.54 1.65 -15.01
C ALA A 209 -2.53 1.81 -16.17
N ASP A 210 -3.53 0.94 -16.29
CA ASP A 210 -4.59 1.02 -17.33
C ASP A 210 -5.36 2.35 -17.28
N LEU A 211 -5.71 2.81 -16.08
CA LEU A 211 -6.35 4.11 -15.91
C LEU A 211 -5.47 5.26 -16.41
N THR A 212 -4.16 5.20 -16.13
CA THR A 212 -3.19 6.21 -16.58
C THR A 212 -3.01 6.17 -18.11
N ILE A 213 -2.97 4.97 -18.70
CA ILE A 213 -2.88 4.78 -20.16
C ILE A 213 -4.12 5.35 -20.85
N SER A 214 -5.31 5.16 -20.27
CA SER A 214 -6.54 5.76 -20.78
C SER A 214 -6.46 7.28 -20.88
N MET A 215 -5.91 7.94 -19.85
CA MET A 215 -5.68 9.38 -19.85
C MET A 215 -4.72 9.80 -20.98
N ILE A 216 -3.58 9.11 -21.10
CA ILE A 216 -2.54 9.42 -22.10
C ILE A 216 -3.06 9.22 -23.51
N ARG A 217 -3.76 8.10 -23.76
CA ARG A 217 -4.36 7.81 -25.06
C ARG A 217 -5.40 8.88 -25.43
N THR A 218 -6.26 9.26 -24.49
CA THR A 218 -7.25 10.32 -24.71
C THR A 218 -6.58 11.63 -25.06
N ALA A 219 -5.56 12.05 -24.30
CA ALA A 219 -4.81 13.27 -24.56
C ALA A 219 -4.14 13.27 -25.94
N TRP A 220 -3.56 12.13 -26.34
CA TRP A 220 -2.94 11.97 -27.65
C TRP A 220 -3.97 12.10 -28.79
N GLU A 221 -5.12 11.45 -28.66
CA GLU A 221 -6.20 11.58 -29.66
C GLU A 221 -6.74 13.01 -29.74
N LEU A 222 -6.87 13.72 -28.61
CA LEU A 222 -7.25 15.14 -28.58
C LEU A 222 -6.21 16.02 -29.26
N GLN A 223 -4.92 15.76 -29.02
CA GLN A 223 -3.84 16.47 -29.71
C GLN A 223 -3.92 16.30 -31.24
N LEU A 224 -4.23 15.09 -31.72
CA LEU A 224 -4.43 14.82 -33.14
C LEU A 224 -5.69 15.50 -33.70
N ALA A 225 -6.70 15.73 -32.85
CA ALA A 225 -7.92 16.49 -33.20
C ALA A 225 -7.71 18.03 -33.17
N GLY A 226 -6.53 18.51 -32.78
CA GLY A 226 -6.20 19.94 -32.69
C GLY A 226 -6.27 20.52 -31.28
N GLU A 227 -6.80 19.78 -30.32
CA GLU A 227 -6.97 20.17 -28.91
C GLU A 227 -5.73 19.80 -28.09
N LYS A 228 -4.73 20.68 -28.09
CA LYS A 228 -3.39 20.39 -27.54
C LYS A 228 -3.27 20.52 -26.03
N GLU A 229 -4.21 21.19 -25.36
CA GLU A 229 -4.08 21.55 -23.94
C GLU A 229 -3.90 20.34 -23.03
N ALA A 230 -4.70 19.29 -23.25
CA ALA A 230 -4.62 18.04 -22.48
C ALA A 230 -3.26 17.35 -22.63
N TRP A 231 -2.69 17.34 -23.83
CA TRP A 231 -1.37 16.77 -24.07
C TRP A 231 -0.24 17.60 -23.48
N THR A 232 -0.28 18.92 -23.67
CA THR A 232 0.67 19.86 -23.05
C THR A 232 0.67 19.72 -21.53
N ARG A 233 -0.49 19.44 -20.92
CA ARG A 233 -0.58 19.17 -19.49
C ARG A 233 0.17 17.89 -19.09
N ILE A 234 0.04 16.81 -19.87
CA ILE A 234 0.77 15.57 -19.63
C ILE A 234 2.29 15.79 -19.74
N GLU A 235 2.75 16.47 -20.79
CA GLU A 235 4.17 16.76 -21.01
C GLU A 235 4.81 17.58 -19.88
N ASN A 236 4.03 18.46 -19.25
CA ASN A 236 4.45 19.28 -18.12
C ASN A 236 4.09 18.69 -16.75
N SER A 237 3.66 17.43 -16.71
CA SER A 237 3.30 16.74 -15.46
C SER A 237 4.34 15.67 -15.10
N THR A 238 4.13 15.04 -13.94
CA THR A 238 4.91 13.86 -13.58
C THR A 238 4.72 12.71 -14.56
N MET A 239 3.69 12.69 -15.43
CA MET A 239 3.41 11.64 -16.42
C MET A 239 4.10 11.84 -17.78
N ALA A 240 5.01 12.81 -17.89
CA ALA A 240 5.69 13.12 -19.14
C ALA A 240 6.51 11.95 -19.72
N ASP A 241 7.13 11.14 -18.87
CA ASP A 241 7.81 9.88 -19.23
C ASP A 241 6.88 8.90 -19.94
N LEU A 242 5.67 8.72 -19.41
CA LEU A 242 4.65 7.83 -19.97
C LEU A 242 4.10 8.38 -21.29
N GLY A 243 3.83 9.69 -21.35
CA GLY A 243 3.44 10.39 -22.57
C GLY A 243 4.48 10.20 -23.69
N ARG A 244 5.77 10.38 -23.38
CA ARG A 244 6.86 10.17 -24.35
C ARG A 244 6.99 8.73 -24.81
N ALA A 245 6.79 7.75 -23.91
CA ALA A 245 6.79 6.34 -24.29
C ALA A 245 5.64 6.00 -25.25
N PHE A 246 4.44 6.50 -24.95
CA PHE A 246 3.27 6.31 -25.81
C PHE A 246 3.46 7.01 -27.17
N ALA A 247 3.87 8.28 -27.17
CA ALA A 247 4.08 9.07 -28.38
C ALA A 247 5.15 8.48 -29.30
N ARG A 248 6.24 7.95 -28.73
CA ARG A 248 7.30 7.29 -29.50
C ARG A 248 6.78 6.13 -30.34
N GLU A 249 5.94 5.27 -29.76
CA GLU A 249 5.31 4.15 -30.48
C GLU A 249 4.18 4.60 -31.42
N ALA A 250 3.42 5.63 -31.04
CA ALA A 250 2.37 6.18 -31.88
C ALA A 250 2.92 6.87 -33.13
N CYS A 251 4.05 7.57 -33.01
CA CYS A 251 4.74 8.24 -34.12
C CYS A 251 5.51 7.27 -35.02
N SER A 252 6.05 6.18 -34.47
CA SER A 252 6.78 5.18 -35.26
C SER A 252 5.84 4.35 -36.15
N ASP A 253 4.67 3.98 -35.63
CA ASP A 253 3.62 3.28 -36.37
C ASP A 253 2.24 3.70 -35.85
N PHE A 254 1.46 4.44 -36.64
CA PHE A 254 0.10 4.84 -36.26
C PHE A 254 -0.84 3.65 -35.99
N ARG A 255 -0.55 2.47 -36.54
CA ARG A 255 -1.33 1.24 -36.25
C ARG A 255 -1.10 0.75 -34.82
N SER A 256 -0.07 1.23 -34.12
CA SER A 256 0.21 0.94 -32.71
C SER A 256 -0.94 1.35 -31.78
N LEU A 257 -1.72 2.38 -32.16
CA LEU A 257 -2.91 2.84 -31.42
C LEU A 257 -4.01 1.76 -31.38
N ASN A 258 -4.22 1.06 -32.49
CA ASN A 258 -5.26 0.03 -32.60
C ASN A 258 -4.74 -1.36 -32.22
N SER A 259 -3.48 -1.67 -32.50
CA SER A 259 -2.86 -2.95 -32.11
C SER A 259 -2.49 -3.03 -30.62
N GLY A 260 -2.55 -1.89 -29.91
CA GLY A 260 -2.26 -1.81 -28.48
C GLY A 260 -0.78 -1.67 -28.14
N LYS A 261 0.14 -1.67 -29.12
CA LYS A 261 1.59 -1.56 -28.88
C LYS A 261 1.98 -0.28 -28.12
N ALA A 262 1.40 0.86 -28.47
CA ALA A 262 1.66 2.12 -27.75
C ALA A 262 1.16 2.07 -26.30
N SER A 263 0.01 1.42 -26.07
CA SER A 263 -0.52 1.18 -24.73
C SER A 263 0.36 0.24 -23.90
N ILE A 264 0.93 -0.82 -24.51
CA ILE A 264 1.87 -1.72 -23.85
C ILE A 264 3.16 -0.99 -23.45
N ALA A 265 3.76 -0.22 -24.36
CA ALA A 265 4.98 0.53 -24.05
C ALA A 265 4.76 1.53 -22.90
N CYS A 266 3.59 2.17 -22.86
CA CYS A 266 3.18 3.03 -21.76
C CYS A 266 2.95 2.24 -20.46
N PHE A 267 2.36 1.05 -20.54
CA PHE A 267 2.15 0.14 -19.41
C PHE A 267 3.48 -0.29 -18.78
N GLU A 268 4.43 -0.77 -19.59
CA GLU A 268 5.76 -1.15 -19.14
C GLU A 268 6.49 0.03 -18.50
N SER A 269 6.44 1.21 -19.12
CA SER A 269 7.04 2.43 -18.57
C SER A 269 6.43 2.82 -17.22
N TRP A 270 5.13 2.59 -17.03
CA TRP A 270 4.47 2.81 -15.73
C TRP A 270 5.04 1.88 -14.67
N PHE A 271 5.19 0.59 -14.98
CA PHE A 271 5.74 -0.40 -14.05
C PHE A 271 7.21 -0.13 -13.70
N LEU A 272 8.00 0.40 -14.63
CA LEU A 272 9.39 0.74 -14.36
C LEU A 272 9.55 2.00 -13.50
N SER A 273 8.50 2.82 -13.36
CA SER A 273 8.56 4.08 -12.63
C SER A 273 8.38 3.97 -11.10
N GLU A 274 8.72 5.04 -10.39
CA GLU A 274 8.51 5.20 -8.94
C GLU A 274 7.02 5.15 -8.50
N ARG A 275 6.08 5.20 -9.45
CA ARG A 275 4.64 5.14 -9.15
C ARG A 275 4.23 3.85 -8.48
N CYS A 276 4.90 2.74 -8.80
CA CYS A 276 4.72 1.45 -8.14
C CYS A 276 4.90 1.57 -6.63
N ARG A 277 5.94 2.27 -6.17
CA ARG A 277 6.22 2.47 -4.75
C ARG A 277 5.04 3.11 -4.00
N LYS A 278 4.44 4.15 -4.59
CA LYS A 278 3.29 4.84 -3.99
C LYS A 278 2.02 3.98 -4.05
N ALA A 279 1.79 3.27 -5.16
CA ALA A 279 0.66 2.38 -5.32
C ALA A 279 0.70 1.22 -4.32
N ASP A 280 1.86 0.59 -4.15
CA ASP A 280 2.08 -0.50 -3.20
C ASP A 280 1.87 -0.04 -1.77
N ARG A 281 2.46 1.10 -1.40
CA ARG A 281 2.32 1.66 -0.05
C ARG A 281 0.84 1.87 0.29
N GLY A 282 0.07 2.46 -0.62
CA GLY A 282 -1.36 2.67 -0.42
C GLY A 282 -2.14 1.37 -0.23
N LEU A 283 -1.88 0.37 -1.07
CA LEU A 283 -2.55 -0.93 -0.95
C LEU A 283 -2.15 -1.68 0.32
N ILE A 284 -0.86 -1.73 0.66
CA ILE A 284 -0.35 -2.42 1.84
C ILE A 284 -0.88 -1.76 3.12
N GLN A 285 -0.98 -0.43 3.15
CA GLN A 285 -1.62 0.27 4.26
C GLN A 285 -3.10 -0.12 4.40
N GLN A 286 -3.82 -0.30 3.28
CA GLN A 286 -5.20 -0.81 3.33
C GLN A 286 -5.25 -2.26 3.83
N MET A 287 -4.32 -3.11 3.41
CA MET A 287 -4.21 -4.50 3.91
C MET A 287 -3.98 -4.54 5.42
N LEU A 288 -3.16 -3.65 5.97
CA LEU A 288 -2.88 -3.55 7.40
C LEU A 288 -4.02 -2.92 8.20
N ALA A 289 -4.75 -1.97 7.61
CA ALA A 289 -5.84 -1.26 8.27
C ALA A 289 -7.11 -2.10 8.37
N ASP A 290 -7.30 -3.10 7.50
CA ASP A 290 -8.47 -3.97 7.58
C ASP A 290 -8.34 -4.99 8.71
N TYR A 291 -9.06 -4.71 9.79
CA TYR A 291 -9.10 -5.55 10.99
C TYR A 291 -10.01 -6.78 10.83
N GLN A 292 -10.91 -6.81 9.83
CA GLN A 292 -11.93 -7.85 9.72
C GLN A 292 -11.44 -9.14 9.05
N GLY A 293 -10.19 -9.17 8.57
CA GLY A 293 -9.62 -10.36 7.93
C GLY A 293 -10.30 -10.62 6.58
N TYR A 294 -9.67 -10.16 5.51
CA TYR A 294 -10.19 -10.35 4.16
C TYR A 294 -10.51 -11.83 3.86
N VAL A 295 -11.64 -12.04 3.18
CA VAL A 295 -11.96 -13.25 2.40
C VAL A 295 -11.04 -13.29 1.17
N SER A 296 -9.73 -13.34 1.40
CA SER A 296 -8.81 -13.69 0.34
C SER A 296 -9.03 -15.15 -0.01
N ALA A 297 -9.05 -15.51 -1.29
CA ALA A 297 -8.90 -16.91 -1.65
C ALA A 297 -7.59 -17.42 -1.01
N ASP A 298 -7.68 -18.31 -0.01
CA ASP A 298 -6.53 -18.95 0.67
C ASP A 298 -5.62 -19.68 -0.34
N ASN A 299 -6.17 -19.95 -1.52
CA ASN A 299 -5.45 -20.55 -2.62
C ASN A 299 -4.75 -19.49 -3.50
N ALA A 300 -3.42 -19.42 -3.37
CA ALA A 300 -2.56 -18.62 -4.25
C ALA A 300 -2.71 -19.01 -5.73
N GLU A 301 -2.94 -20.28 -6.06
CA GLU A 301 -3.14 -20.74 -7.43
C GLU A 301 -4.47 -20.23 -8.00
N ALA A 302 -5.54 -20.26 -7.21
CA ALA A 302 -6.82 -19.67 -7.61
C ALA A 302 -6.68 -18.17 -7.84
N SER A 303 -5.98 -17.47 -6.94
CA SER A 303 -5.67 -16.04 -7.10
C SER A 303 -4.86 -15.77 -8.37
N ARG A 304 -3.92 -16.64 -8.74
CA ARG A 304 -3.15 -16.54 -9.98
C ARG A 304 -4.04 -16.66 -11.22
N SER A 305 -4.94 -17.64 -11.24
CA SER A 305 -5.89 -17.83 -12.36
C SER A 305 -6.80 -16.61 -12.51
N ILE A 306 -7.38 -16.13 -11.41
CA ILE A 306 -8.23 -14.93 -11.40
C ILE A 306 -7.43 -13.72 -11.88
N THR A 307 -6.17 -13.59 -11.46
CA THR A 307 -5.31 -12.48 -11.89
C THR A 307 -5.06 -12.52 -13.40
N PHE A 308 -4.84 -13.70 -13.99
CA PHE A 308 -4.67 -13.83 -15.44
C PHE A 308 -5.93 -13.38 -16.20
N ASP A 309 -7.11 -13.81 -15.73
CA ASP A 309 -8.38 -13.43 -16.33
C ASP A 309 -8.64 -11.93 -16.19
N LEU A 310 -8.31 -11.34 -15.03
CA LEU A 310 -8.41 -9.91 -14.78
C LEU A 310 -7.48 -9.10 -15.69
N LEU A 311 -6.20 -9.48 -15.82
CA LEU A 311 -5.25 -8.81 -16.71
C LEU A 311 -5.72 -8.87 -18.18
N SER A 312 -6.22 -10.03 -18.59
CA SER A 312 -6.79 -10.22 -19.91
C SER A 312 -8.06 -9.39 -20.12
N ALA A 313 -8.94 -9.28 -19.12
CA ALA A 313 -10.12 -8.43 -19.20
C ALA A 313 -9.77 -6.94 -19.19
N LEU A 314 -8.75 -6.55 -18.43
CA LEU A 314 -8.29 -5.17 -18.28
C LEU A 314 -7.81 -4.58 -19.61
N GLY A 315 -7.05 -5.33 -20.39
CA GLY A 315 -6.56 -4.87 -21.70
C GLY A 315 -7.64 -4.71 -22.77
N LYS A 316 -8.89 -5.12 -22.51
CA LYS A 316 -10.01 -4.91 -23.46
C LYS A 316 -10.33 -3.42 -23.57
N VAL A 317 -10.39 -2.95 -24.80
CA VAL A 317 -10.73 -1.57 -25.17
C VAL A 317 -11.96 -1.57 -26.07
N PRO A 318 -12.70 -0.45 -26.19
CA PRO A 318 -13.91 -0.39 -27.02
C PRO A 318 -13.67 -0.73 -28.50
N PHE A 319 -12.45 -0.49 -28.99
CA PHE A 319 -12.03 -0.86 -30.33
C PHE A 319 -10.52 -1.09 -30.36
N GLY A 320 -10.10 -1.92 -31.32
CA GLY A 320 -8.72 -2.39 -31.42
C GLY A 320 -8.50 -3.72 -30.73
N ASP A 321 -7.25 -4.16 -30.75
CA ASP A 321 -6.82 -5.39 -30.12
C ASP A 321 -6.75 -5.21 -28.60
N ASN A 322 -6.97 -6.31 -27.89
CA ASN A 322 -6.72 -6.38 -26.46
C ASN A 322 -5.21 -6.29 -26.20
N TYR A 323 -4.78 -5.18 -25.61
CA TYR A 323 -3.36 -4.87 -25.50
C TYR A 323 -2.65 -5.62 -24.37
N LEU A 324 -3.36 -6.21 -23.40
CA LEU A 324 -2.75 -7.01 -22.33
C LEU A 324 -2.91 -8.52 -22.51
N ALA A 325 -3.92 -8.98 -23.26
CA ALA A 325 -4.18 -10.43 -23.37
C ALA A 325 -2.98 -11.24 -23.87
N LYS A 326 -2.16 -10.69 -24.77
CA LYS A 326 -0.99 -11.38 -25.34
C LYS A 326 0.19 -11.44 -24.36
N CYS A 327 0.31 -10.48 -23.43
CA CYS A 327 1.42 -10.38 -22.48
C CYS A 327 1.01 -10.71 -21.04
N ALA A 328 -0.25 -11.05 -20.75
CA ALA A 328 -0.72 -11.35 -19.39
C ALA A 328 0.10 -12.46 -18.70
N ASN A 329 0.44 -13.54 -19.43
CA ASN A 329 1.30 -14.60 -18.89
C ASN A 329 2.72 -14.12 -18.62
N GLN A 330 3.26 -13.24 -19.46
CA GLN A 330 4.58 -12.66 -19.27
C GLN A 330 4.60 -11.75 -18.04
N ILE A 331 3.57 -10.91 -17.87
CA ILE A 331 3.40 -10.05 -16.68
C ILE A 331 3.38 -10.87 -15.39
N LEU A 332 2.76 -12.06 -15.40
CA LEU A 332 2.70 -12.94 -14.24
C LEU A 332 3.97 -13.76 -14.00
N ALA A 333 4.83 -13.90 -15.00
CA ALA A 333 6.06 -14.68 -14.92
C ALA A 333 7.28 -13.80 -14.60
N ASP A 334 7.25 -12.53 -14.98
CA ASP A 334 8.39 -11.62 -14.90
C ASP A 334 8.38 -10.82 -13.59
N THR A 335 9.51 -10.89 -12.87
CA THR A 335 9.70 -10.25 -11.56
C THR A 335 9.63 -8.73 -11.63
N VAL A 336 9.91 -8.14 -12.80
CA VAL A 336 9.75 -6.69 -13.01
C VAL A 336 8.33 -6.23 -12.70
N PHE A 337 7.33 -7.06 -12.97
CA PHE A 337 5.93 -6.74 -12.71
C PHE A 337 5.44 -7.23 -11.35
N THR A 338 5.90 -8.40 -10.91
CA THR A 338 5.38 -9.08 -9.70
C THR A 338 6.10 -8.69 -8.42
N GLU A 339 7.36 -8.28 -8.47
CA GLU A 339 8.15 -8.01 -7.26
C GLU A 339 7.85 -6.63 -6.65
N VAL A 340 7.86 -6.55 -5.33
CA VAL A 340 7.84 -5.28 -4.58
C VAL A 340 9.27 -4.81 -4.38
N ARG A 341 9.72 -3.91 -5.26
CA ARG A 341 11.11 -3.42 -5.29
C ARG A 341 11.48 -2.52 -4.10
N ASP A 342 10.51 -1.80 -3.53
CA ASP A 342 10.77 -0.97 -2.35
C ASP A 342 10.89 -1.86 -1.11
N ARG A 343 12.05 -1.83 -0.46
CA ARG A 343 12.37 -2.67 0.69
C ARG A 343 11.38 -2.53 1.85
N SER A 344 10.88 -1.32 2.10
CA SER A 344 9.95 -1.08 3.21
C SER A 344 8.60 -1.74 2.91
N ASN A 345 8.06 -1.51 1.71
CA ASN A 345 6.84 -2.15 1.25
C ASN A 345 6.98 -3.69 1.20
N ALA A 346 8.13 -4.21 0.76
CA ALA A 346 8.41 -5.65 0.73
C ALA A 346 8.38 -6.26 2.14
N ASN A 347 8.97 -5.59 3.13
CA ASN A 347 8.96 -6.05 4.52
C ASN A 347 7.54 -6.08 5.10
N PHE A 348 6.73 -5.05 4.85
CA PHE A 348 5.33 -5.03 5.32
C PHE A 348 4.48 -6.09 4.63
N LEU A 349 4.66 -6.29 3.32
CA LEU A 349 3.99 -7.37 2.61
C LEU A 349 4.40 -8.74 3.15
N TRP A 350 5.68 -8.94 3.44
CA TRP A 350 6.18 -10.15 4.08
C TRP A 350 5.52 -10.35 5.45
N PHE A 351 5.42 -9.30 6.28
CA PHE A 351 4.75 -9.37 7.57
C PHE A 351 3.29 -9.80 7.44
N ILE A 352 2.53 -9.22 6.50
CA ILE A 352 1.14 -9.63 6.22
C ILE A 352 1.05 -11.11 5.85
N LYS A 353 1.94 -11.58 4.97
CA LYS A 353 1.99 -12.99 4.54
C LYS A 353 2.38 -13.92 5.68
N PHE A 354 3.32 -13.50 6.53
CA PHE A 354 3.79 -14.25 7.68
C PHE A 354 2.69 -14.40 8.74
N GLU A 355 2.07 -13.29 9.16
CA GLU A 355 0.94 -13.29 10.11
C GLU A 355 -0.18 -14.23 9.66
N ARG A 356 -0.48 -14.25 8.36
CA ARG A 356 -1.47 -15.16 7.80
C ARG A 356 -1.05 -16.62 7.91
N SER A 357 0.15 -16.95 7.42
CA SER A 357 0.69 -18.31 7.49
C SER A 357 0.75 -18.82 8.93
N PHE A 358 1.02 -17.92 9.88
CA PHE A 358 1.02 -18.22 11.30
C PHE A 358 -0.38 -18.56 11.83
N ARG A 359 -1.39 -17.73 11.53
CA ARG A 359 -2.80 -18.01 11.91
C ARG A 359 -3.32 -19.30 11.30
N ASP A 360 -2.97 -19.58 10.04
CA ASP A 360 -3.36 -20.82 9.36
C ASP A 360 -2.76 -22.03 10.08
N GLY A 361 -1.47 -21.96 10.43
CA GLY A 361 -0.80 -22.98 11.24
C GLY A 361 -1.41 -23.17 12.63
N GLU A 362 -1.78 -22.09 13.32
CA GLU A 362 -2.49 -22.16 14.61
C GLU A 362 -3.87 -22.82 14.47
N ALA A 363 -4.61 -22.51 13.40
CA ALA A 363 -5.91 -23.10 13.13
C ALA A 363 -5.81 -24.60 12.81
N GLU A 364 -4.81 -25.00 12.03
CA GLU A 364 -4.52 -26.41 11.74
C GLU A 364 -4.20 -27.19 13.02
N ILE A 365 -3.29 -26.67 13.86
CA ILE A 365 -2.94 -27.27 15.15
C ILE A 365 -4.18 -27.37 16.06
N ALA A 366 -5.01 -26.32 16.12
CA ALA A 366 -6.25 -26.35 16.90
C ALA A 366 -7.26 -27.38 16.38
N GLN A 367 -7.34 -27.59 15.07
CA GLN A 367 -8.17 -28.65 14.48
C GLN A 367 -7.63 -30.04 14.78
N GLU A 368 -6.31 -30.25 14.72
CA GLU A 368 -5.67 -31.53 15.08
C GLU A 368 -5.84 -31.85 16.57
N GLN A 369 -5.75 -30.85 17.45
CA GLN A 369 -6.02 -31.02 18.88
C GLN A 369 -7.48 -31.37 19.16
N LYS A 370 -8.45 -30.83 18.40
CA LYS A 370 -9.87 -31.21 18.48
C LYS A 370 -10.11 -32.64 17.97
N LYS A 371 -9.41 -33.08 16.92
CA LYS A 371 -9.50 -34.46 16.40
C LYS A 371 -8.90 -35.48 17.37
N THR A 372 -7.80 -35.16 18.05
CA THR A 372 -7.15 -36.05 19.02
C THR A 372 -7.89 -36.15 20.36
N THR A 373 -8.55 -35.08 20.81
CA THR A 373 -9.40 -35.11 22.02
C THR A 373 -10.78 -35.76 21.82
N GLY A 374 -11.26 -35.85 20.57
CA GLY A 374 -12.53 -36.52 20.21
C GLY A 374 -12.46 -38.04 20.00
N HIS A 375 -11.29 -38.68 20.20
CA HIS A 375 -11.11 -40.14 20.01
C HIS A 375 -10.75 -40.91 21.28
N SER A 376 -11.03 -40.34 22.45
CA SER A 376 -10.85 -41.01 23.75
C SER A 376 -12.13 -41.67 24.28
N HIS A 377 -12.95 -42.31 23.43
CA HIS A 377 -13.86 -43.34 23.93
C HIS A 377 -14.15 -44.44 22.91
N VAL A 378 -13.85 -45.70 23.31
CA VAL A 378 -14.20 -46.98 22.66
C VAL A 378 -13.41 -47.22 21.35
N GLN A 379 -12.52 -48.20 21.16
CA GLN A 379 -12.46 -49.60 21.62
C GLN A 379 -11.05 -50.19 21.37
N LYS A 380 -10.55 -51.02 22.29
CA LYS A 380 -9.35 -51.86 22.09
C LYS A 380 -9.65 -53.00 21.11
N THR A 381 -8.96 -53.07 19.96
CA THR A 381 -8.57 -54.37 19.34
C THR A 381 -7.47 -54.26 18.29
N LYS A 382 -6.32 -54.86 18.63
CA LYS A 382 -5.29 -55.56 17.83
C LYS A 382 -5.07 -55.24 16.33
N LEU A 383 -3.83 -54.80 16.06
CA LEU A 383 -2.84 -55.37 15.11
C LEU A 383 -3.16 -55.38 13.60
N SER A 384 -2.53 -54.50 12.81
CA SER A 384 -1.42 -54.85 11.89
C SER A 384 -1.14 -53.77 10.82
N GLN A 385 0.16 -53.53 10.58
CA GLN A 385 0.82 -53.13 9.32
C GLN A 385 0.66 -51.71 8.74
N ARG A 386 1.77 -50.95 8.93
CA ARG A 386 2.60 -50.29 7.90
C ARG A 386 1.97 -49.17 7.07
N GLU A 387 2.28 -47.93 7.44
CA GLU A 387 2.46 -46.83 6.50
C GLU A 387 3.54 -45.86 7.01
N GLU A 388 4.36 -45.40 6.08
CA GLU A 388 5.62 -44.68 6.28
C GLU A 388 5.38 -43.24 6.75
N THR A 389 5.80 -42.94 7.97
CA THR A 389 5.83 -41.58 8.52
C THR A 389 6.97 -40.78 7.91
N ARG A 390 6.62 -39.67 7.24
CA ARG A 390 7.54 -38.57 6.92
C ARG A 390 8.20 -38.05 8.21
N PRO A 391 9.48 -37.62 8.18
CA PRO A 391 10.20 -37.28 9.40
C PRO A 391 9.69 -35.96 9.98
N SER A 392 8.99 -36.06 11.12
CA SER A 392 8.82 -34.94 12.05
C SER A 392 10.19 -34.52 12.56
N ALA A 393 10.50 -33.23 12.49
CA ALA A 393 11.76 -32.66 12.96
C ALA A 393 12.04 -33.07 14.42
N THR A 394 13.09 -33.88 14.61
CA THR A 394 13.61 -34.22 15.94
C THR A 394 14.35 -33.02 16.49
N VAL A 395 13.83 -32.41 17.54
CA VAL A 395 14.57 -31.41 18.33
C VAL A 395 15.75 -32.11 18.98
N ILE A 396 16.95 -31.86 18.47
CA ILE A 396 18.20 -32.32 19.09
C ILE A 396 18.46 -31.42 20.30
N SER A 397 18.28 -31.96 21.50
CA SER A 397 18.72 -31.32 22.73
C SER A 397 20.25 -31.30 22.77
N LEU A 398 20.82 -30.09 22.70
CA LEU A 398 22.25 -29.90 22.94
C LEU A 398 22.55 -30.18 24.43
N PRO A 399 23.61 -30.93 24.76
CA PRO A 399 23.95 -31.22 26.14
C PRO A 399 24.33 -29.94 26.88
N VAL A 400 23.61 -29.67 27.96
CA VAL A 400 23.97 -28.64 28.94
C VAL A 400 25.30 -29.05 29.59
N ARG A 401 26.30 -28.17 29.54
CA ARG A 401 27.55 -28.35 30.30
C ARG A 401 27.23 -28.31 31.79
N THR A 402 27.13 -29.47 32.43
CA THR A 402 27.21 -29.58 33.88
C THR A 402 28.66 -29.39 34.32
N GLU A 403 28.89 -28.46 35.25
CA GLU A 403 30.16 -28.16 35.93
C GLU A 403 30.63 -29.32 36.84
N ALA A 404 30.79 -30.51 36.28
CA ALA A 404 31.21 -31.70 37.00
C ALA A 404 32.23 -32.50 36.18
N ALA A 405 33.33 -31.87 35.78
CA ALA A 405 34.50 -32.58 35.28
C ALA A 405 35.79 -31.74 35.45
N ALA A 406 35.98 -31.17 36.63
CA ALA A 406 37.29 -30.71 37.08
C ALA A 406 37.84 -31.73 38.09
N GLN A 407 38.47 -32.80 37.60
CA GLN A 407 39.60 -33.47 38.25
C GLN A 407 40.19 -34.59 37.37
N VAL A 408 41.36 -34.28 36.80
CA VAL A 408 42.56 -35.13 36.69
C VAL A 408 42.47 -36.44 35.88
N LYS A 409 43.09 -36.43 34.69
CA LYS A 409 44.29 -37.25 34.44
C LYS A 409 45.09 -36.72 33.24
N GLN A 410 46.33 -36.34 33.53
CA GLN A 410 47.42 -36.22 32.56
C GLN A 410 47.59 -37.55 31.81
N ALA A 411 47.77 -37.50 30.49
CA ALA A 411 49.02 -37.89 29.84
C ALA A 411 48.87 -37.97 28.31
N ASN A 412 49.87 -37.38 27.65
CA ASN A 412 50.39 -37.67 26.31
C ASN A 412 49.57 -37.21 25.11
N GLY A 413 50.13 -36.21 24.45
CA GLY A 413 49.62 -35.65 23.22
C GLY A 413 49.97 -36.46 21.97
N ARG A 414 49.31 -36.07 20.89
CA ARG A 414 49.91 -35.77 19.60
C ARG A 414 48.85 -35.08 18.74
N ALA A 415 49.30 -34.05 18.04
CA ALA A 415 48.53 -33.29 17.07
C ALA A 415 47.95 -34.22 15.98
N ALA A 416 46.73 -33.92 15.55
CA ALA A 416 46.20 -34.41 14.29
C ALA A 416 45.58 -33.23 13.55
N ASP A 417 46.18 -32.93 12.41
CA ASP A 417 45.87 -31.85 11.49
C ASP A 417 44.49 -32.00 10.85
N ILE A 418 43.92 -30.83 10.58
CA ILE A 418 42.72 -30.63 9.77
C ILE A 418 43.11 -30.85 8.30
N VAL A 419 42.53 -31.85 7.64
CA VAL A 419 42.64 -32.04 6.19
C VAL A 419 41.37 -31.52 5.52
N LEU A 420 41.52 -30.41 4.81
CA LEU A 420 40.55 -29.83 3.87
C LEU A 420 40.46 -30.72 2.61
N PHE A 421 39.25 -31.15 2.25
CA PHE A 421 38.97 -31.79 0.97
C PHE A 421 38.49 -30.74 -0.05
N ILE A 422 39.27 -30.54 -1.11
CA ILE A 422 38.90 -29.82 -2.33
C ILE A 422 38.56 -30.89 -3.38
N PRO A 423 37.41 -30.84 -4.08
CA PRO A 423 37.10 -31.78 -5.14
C PRO A 423 37.83 -31.41 -6.44
N PRO A 424 38.33 -32.39 -7.23
CA PRO A 424 38.87 -32.11 -8.54
C PRO A 424 37.76 -32.01 -9.58
N VAL A 425 38.03 -31.10 -10.51
CA VAL A 425 37.34 -30.82 -11.76
C VAL A 425 37.53 -31.99 -12.72
N GLU A 426 36.43 -32.43 -13.33
CA GLU A 426 36.32 -32.76 -14.76
C GLU A 426 34.88 -32.49 -15.24
#